data_AF-A0A944SXK6-F1
#
_entry.id   AF-A0A944SXK6-F1
#
_cell.length_a   1.000
_cell.length_b   1.000
_cell.length_c   1.000
_cell.angle_alpha   90.00
_cell.angle_beta   90.00
_cell.angle_gamma   90.00
#
_symmetry.space_group_name_H-M   'P 1'
#
loop_
_entity.id
_entity.type
_entity.pdbx_description
1 polymer ?
#
loop_
_entity_poly.entity_id
_entity_poly.type
_entity_poly.pdbx_seq_one_letter_code
_entity_poly.pdbx_strand_id
1 'polypeptide(L)'
;MVFFLIFVSWPLTVLAHQPRIVESEKIIVNKPEISKAYYGNLSGKPHTYIISANSAINLYVNILLPFNEGPEKNVLVNIFKNDHFLVSLSPNKEDWKEFFEPFGQSMYWQGPEFKIRADAGKYKILVQSREKKIRYVLAIGEIESFKGIESLKAILVIPKLKRNFFKESAFSFIFSPLGWGYILLLKILALLLGWVISKVLKVSGIKIQKEYFKRLARHIMVWSGIFWIGLLYWAVTTSWHPIIILMSGLALFIALVSWCELKVSKQNKT
;
A
#
# COMPACT_ATOMS: atom_id res chain seq x y z
N MET A 1 31.59 -5.24 4.67
CA MET A 1 30.67 -4.52 5.57
C MET A 1 30.45 -3.06 5.12
N VAL A 2 30.35 -2.81 3.81
CA VAL A 2 30.20 -1.46 3.22
C VAL A 2 28.98 -1.37 2.29
N PHE A 3 28.46 -2.50 1.80
CA PHE A 3 27.24 -2.54 0.97
C PHE A 3 25.92 -2.43 1.75
N PHE A 4 25.93 -2.51 3.08
CA PHE A 4 24.70 -2.49 3.90
C PHE A 4 24.26 -1.07 4.32
N LEU A 5 25.14 -0.08 4.19
CA LEU A 5 24.90 1.30 4.63
C LEU A 5 24.37 2.23 3.53
N ILE A 6 24.43 1.82 2.26
CA ILE A 6 24.01 2.66 1.12
C ILE A 6 22.49 2.63 0.90
N PHE A 7 21.76 1.65 1.45
CA PHE A 7 20.30 1.54 1.27
C PHE A 7 19.46 2.22 2.36
N VAL A 8 20.07 2.69 3.45
CA VAL A 8 19.36 3.26 4.61
C VAL A 8 19.31 4.80 4.56
N SER A 9 20.03 5.43 3.63
CA SER A 9 20.09 6.89 3.50
C SER A 9 19.08 7.48 2.50
N TRP A 10 18.14 6.69 1.96
CA TRP A 10 17.01 7.29 1.26
C TRP A 10 16.08 7.87 2.31
N PRO A 11 15.70 9.17 2.26
CA PRO A 11 14.69 9.68 3.16
C PRO A 11 13.42 8.87 2.92
N LEU A 12 13.08 8.00 3.88
CA LEU A 12 11.80 7.28 3.95
C LEU A 12 10.66 8.24 4.31
N THR A 13 10.71 9.49 3.82
CA THR A 13 9.52 10.32 3.70
C THR A 13 8.74 9.72 2.55
N VAL A 14 8.06 8.61 2.84
CA VAL A 14 7.06 8.07 1.95
C VAL A 14 5.93 9.09 1.93
N LEU A 15 5.65 9.61 0.74
CA LEU A 15 4.71 10.69 0.51
C LEU A 15 3.49 10.17 -0.27
N ALA A 16 2.58 9.43 0.37
CA ALA A 16 1.34 9.00 -0.26
C ALA A 16 0.06 9.42 0.48
N HIS A 17 -1.02 9.49 -0.28
CA HIS A 17 -2.36 9.61 0.28
C HIS A 17 -2.71 8.38 1.12
N GLN A 18 -3.40 8.58 2.25
CA GLN A 18 -4.01 7.48 2.98
C GLN A 18 -5.25 6.99 2.21
N PRO A 19 -5.26 5.73 1.71
CA PRO A 19 -6.38 5.26 0.91
C PRO A 19 -7.61 4.99 1.77
N ARG A 20 -8.78 5.34 1.25
CA ARG A 20 -10.10 5.11 1.85
C ARG A 20 -11.05 4.60 0.79
N ILE A 21 -11.63 3.41 0.98
CA ILE A 21 -12.70 2.93 0.10
C ILE A 21 -14.00 3.57 0.56
N VAL A 22 -14.76 4.15 -0.38
CA VAL A 22 -16.05 4.76 -0.09
C VAL A 22 -17.12 3.69 -0.17
N GLU A 23 -17.79 3.45 0.96
CA GLU A 23 -18.81 2.40 1.11
C GLU A 23 -20.24 2.95 1.20
N SER A 24 -20.38 4.26 1.39
CA SER A 24 -21.66 4.96 1.55
C SER A 24 -21.68 6.29 0.80
N GLU A 25 -22.89 6.78 0.51
CA GLU A 25 -23.10 8.09 -0.14
C GLU A 25 -22.71 9.27 0.75
N LYS A 26 -22.70 9.11 2.08
CA LYS A 26 -22.29 10.14 3.04
C LYS A 26 -21.01 9.73 3.74
N ILE A 27 -19.99 10.59 3.70
CA ILE A 27 -18.65 10.34 4.20
C ILE A 27 -18.24 11.45 5.16
N ILE A 28 -17.80 11.09 6.36
CA ILE A 28 -17.22 12.06 7.30
C ILE A 28 -15.71 12.12 7.09
N VAL A 29 -15.20 13.31 6.83
CA VAL A 29 -13.78 13.57 6.58
C VAL A 29 -13.14 14.12 7.84
N ASN A 30 -12.51 13.23 8.60
CA ASN A 30 -11.76 13.58 9.80
C ASN A 30 -10.34 14.02 9.43
N LYS A 31 -9.81 15.03 10.15
CA LYS A 31 -8.48 15.62 9.91
C LYS A 31 -8.28 15.98 8.43
N PRO A 32 -9.04 16.95 7.89
CA PRO A 32 -9.12 17.24 6.46
C PRO A 32 -7.80 17.69 5.84
N GLU A 33 -6.86 18.19 6.63
CA GLU A 33 -5.53 18.56 6.15
C GLU A 33 -4.64 17.34 5.93
N ILE A 34 -4.91 16.21 6.60
CA ILE A 34 -4.18 14.97 6.36
C ILE A 34 -4.62 14.35 5.05
N SER A 35 -3.65 14.22 4.15
CA SER A 35 -3.74 13.70 2.80
C SER A 35 -4.41 12.32 2.75
N LYS A 36 -5.64 12.27 2.21
CA LYS A 36 -6.45 11.06 2.03
C LYS A 36 -6.98 10.98 0.61
N ALA A 37 -6.92 9.79 0.03
CA ALA A 37 -7.51 9.48 -1.27
C ALA A 37 -8.76 8.61 -1.06
N TYR A 38 -9.92 9.15 -1.42
CA TYR A 38 -11.21 8.47 -1.30
C TYR A 38 -11.61 7.83 -2.63
N TYR A 39 -11.54 6.50 -2.69
CA TYR A 39 -11.85 5.68 -3.85
C TYR A 39 -13.34 5.37 -3.88
N GLY A 40 -14.09 6.08 -4.73
CA GLY A 40 -15.53 5.98 -4.86
C GLY A 40 -16.00 5.44 -6.20
N ASN A 41 -17.19 4.86 -6.20
CA ASN A 41 -17.89 4.44 -7.41
C ASN A 41 -19.30 5.04 -7.38
N LEU A 42 -19.57 6.03 -8.22
CA LEU A 42 -20.91 6.61 -8.35
C LEU A 42 -21.81 5.64 -9.10
N SER A 43 -23.06 5.53 -8.66
CA SER A 43 -24.10 4.71 -9.28
C SER A 43 -25.42 5.49 -9.40
N GLY A 44 -25.36 6.69 -9.98
CA GLY A 44 -26.51 7.58 -10.17
C GLY A 44 -26.89 8.45 -8.98
N LYS A 45 -26.26 8.26 -7.82
CA LYS A 45 -26.42 9.13 -6.64
C LYS A 45 -25.10 9.81 -6.28
N PRO A 46 -25.15 11.06 -5.80
CA PRO A 46 -23.94 11.78 -5.46
C PRO A 46 -23.33 11.27 -4.16
N HIS A 47 -22.02 11.38 -4.04
CA HIS A 47 -21.32 11.17 -2.78
C HIS A 47 -21.06 12.51 -2.11
N THR A 48 -21.34 12.61 -0.82
CA THR A 48 -21.24 13.81 -0.01
C THR A 48 -20.19 13.63 1.08
N TYR A 49 -19.12 14.38 1.00
CA TYR A 49 -18.04 14.42 1.98
C TYR A 49 -18.23 15.62 2.90
N ILE A 50 -18.22 15.37 4.21
CA ILE A 50 -18.52 16.38 5.22
C ILE A 50 -17.29 16.60 6.09
N ILE A 51 -16.83 17.84 6.14
CA ILE A 51 -15.74 18.29 6.99
C ILE A 51 -16.33 19.22 8.05
N SER A 52 -15.98 19.01 9.31
CA SER A 52 -16.24 19.96 10.39
C SER A 52 -14.90 20.47 10.92
N ALA A 53 -14.64 21.75 10.73
CA ALA A 53 -13.38 22.39 11.10
C ALA A 53 -13.61 23.36 12.27
N ASN A 54 -12.95 23.12 13.41
CA ASN A 54 -13.04 23.97 14.59
C ASN A 54 -12.09 25.18 14.53
N SER A 55 -11.16 25.18 13.58
CA SER A 55 -10.20 26.23 13.29
C SER A 55 -10.00 26.33 11.79
N ALA A 56 -9.32 27.38 11.33
CA ALA A 56 -8.95 27.48 9.92
C ALA A 56 -8.08 26.28 9.47
N ILE A 57 -8.32 25.78 8.26
CA ILE A 57 -7.66 24.61 7.65
C ILE A 57 -7.14 24.95 6.25
N ASN A 58 -6.07 24.27 5.82
CA ASN A 58 -5.65 24.27 4.42
C ASN A 58 -6.52 23.25 3.68
N LEU A 59 -7.60 23.73 3.07
CA LEU A 59 -8.53 22.88 2.33
C LEU A 59 -7.96 22.65 0.93
N TYR A 60 -7.61 21.40 0.66
CA TYR A 60 -7.21 20.92 -0.64
C TYR A 60 -8.19 19.84 -1.11
N VAL A 61 -8.61 19.93 -2.37
CA VAL A 61 -9.48 18.96 -3.03
C VAL A 61 -8.98 18.75 -4.46
N ASN A 62 -8.76 17.49 -4.85
CA ASN A 62 -8.47 17.12 -6.23
C ASN A 62 -9.32 15.93 -6.67
N ILE A 63 -9.77 15.95 -7.92
CA ILE A 63 -10.53 14.87 -8.53
C ILE A 63 -9.64 14.10 -9.50
N LEU A 64 -9.65 12.78 -9.39
CA LEU A 64 -8.95 11.88 -10.29
C LEU A 64 -9.89 10.79 -10.80
N LEU A 65 -9.58 10.24 -11.97
CA LEU A 65 -10.19 9.04 -12.51
C LEU A 65 -9.14 7.94 -12.68
N PRO A 66 -9.48 6.66 -12.51
CA PRO A 66 -8.66 5.57 -13.03
C PRO A 66 -8.37 5.80 -14.51
N PHE A 67 -7.15 5.49 -14.95
CA PHE A 67 -6.77 5.69 -16.35
C PHE A 67 -7.72 4.99 -17.34
N ASN A 68 -8.25 3.81 -16.97
CA ASN A 68 -9.20 3.05 -17.78
C ASN A 68 -10.66 3.55 -17.77
N GLU A 69 -10.99 4.60 -17.00
CA GLU A 69 -12.29 5.29 -17.14
C GLU A 69 -12.28 6.31 -18.29
N GLY A 70 -11.10 6.89 -18.57
CA GLY A 70 -10.90 7.90 -19.60
C GLY A 70 -11.20 9.34 -19.13
N PRO A 71 -10.62 10.36 -19.79
CA PRO A 71 -10.78 11.77 -19.42
C PRO A 71 -12.11 12.39 -19.93
N GLU A 72 -12.86 11.66 -20.75
CA GLU A 72 -14.11 12.17 -21.38
C GLU A 72 -15.31 12.14 -20.42
N LYS A 73 -15.09 11.72 -19.18
CA LYS A 73 -16.14 11.48 -18.22
C LYS A 73 -16.56 12.76 -17.49
N ASN A 74 -17.87 12.97 -17.43
CA ASN A 74 -18.48 14.12 -16.79
C ASN A 74 -18.57 13.94 -15.27
N VAL A 75 -17.50 14.22 -14.54
CA VAL A 75 -17.52 14.30 -13.08
C VAL A 75 -17.59 15.75 -12.64
N LEU A 76 -18.47 16.03 -11.69
CA LEU A 76 -18.68 17.35 -11.13
C LEU A 76 -18.44 17.30 -9.63
N VAL A 77 -17.60 18.21 -9.13
CA VAL A 77 -17.31 18.36 -7.70
C VAL A 77 -17.73 19.75 -7.24
N ASN A 78 -18.79 19.83 -6.44
CA ASN A 78 -19.26 21.10 -5.85
C ASN A 78 -18.84 21.21 -4.39
N ILE A 79 -18.26 22.34 -4.02
CA ILE A 79 -17.79 22.61 -2.65
C ILE A 79 -18.65 23.71 -2.05
N PHE A 80 -19.13 23.48 -0.83
CA PHE A 80 -19.97 24.41 -0.07
C PHE A 80 -19.35 24.67 1.30
N LYS A 81 -19.51 25.90 1.81
CA LYS A 81 -19.22 26.30 3.19
C LYS A 81 -20.51 26.75 3.86
N ASN A 82 -20.91 26.10 4.96
CA ASN A 82 -22.17 26.39 5.67
C ASN A 82 -23.38 26.46 4.72
N ASP A 83 -23.46 25.51 3.77
CA ASP A 83 -24.46 25.42 2.71
C ASP A 83 -24.47 26.54 1.65
N HIS A 84 -23.56 27.52 1.75
CA HIS A 84 -23.27 28.46 0.68
C HIS A 84 -22.32 27.84 -0.35
N PHE A 85 -22.65 27.97 -1.63
CA PHE A 85 -21.79 27.53 -2.73
C PHE A 85 -20.46 28.29 -2.70
N LEU A 86 -19.36 27.55 -2.88
CA LEU A 86 -18.01 28.11 -2.85
C LEU A 86 -17.34 27.98 -4.22
N VAL A 87 -17.28 26.77 -4.77
CA VAL A 87 -16.69 26.52 -6.09
C VAL A 87 -17.22 25.21 -6.69
N SER A 88 -17.14 25.11 -8.02
CA SER A 88 -17.43 23.91 -8.80
C SER A 88 -16.19 23.52 -9.61
N LEU A 89 -15.75 22.27 -9.49
CA LEU A 89 -14.77 21.66 -10.37
C LEU A 89 -15.53 20.80 -11.38
N SER A 90 -15.63 21.32 -12.62
CA SER A 90 -16.32 20.68 -13.74
C SER A 90 -15.34 20.53 -14.91
N PRO A 91 -14.39 19.58 -14.84
CA PRO A 91 -13.39 19.39 -15.88
C PRO A 91 -14.00 19.07 -17.24
N ASN A 92 -13.48 19.73 -18.26
CA ASN A 92 -13.57 19.33 -19.66
C ASN A 92 -12.46 18.31 -19.99
N LYS A 93 -12.48 17.76 -21.20
CA LYS A 93 -11.51 16.74 -21.64
C LYS A 93 -10.06 17.24 -21.54
N GLU A 94 -9.82 18.52 -21.84
CA GLU A 94 -8.50 19.15 -21.87
C GLU A 94 -7.93 19.42 -20.46
N ASP A 95 -8.78 19.41 -19.43
CA ASP A 95 -8.36 19.67 -18.04
C ASP A 95 -7.68 18.45 -17.41
N TRP A 96 -7.84 17.26 -18.00
CA TRP A 96 -7.28 16.02 -17.49
C TRP A 96 -5.84 15.81 -17.97
N LYS A 97 -4.96 15.51 -17.02
CA LYS A 97 -3.55 15.18 -17.28
C LYS A 97 -3.26 13.74 -16.91
N GLU A 98 -2.39 13.09 -17.67
CA GLU A 98 -1.88 11.77 -17.26
C GLU A 98 -1.03 11.92 -16.01
N PHE A 99 -1.31 11.12 -15.00
CA PHE A 99 -0.58 11.12 -13.75
C PHE A 99 -0.26 9.69 -13.33
N PHE A 100 1.03 9.40 -13.17
CA PHE A 100 1.49 8.16 -12.58
C PHE A 100 1.70 8.35 -11.08
N GLU A 101 0.98 7.58 -10.27
CA GLU A 101 1.11 7.62 -8.82
C GLU A 101 2.09 6.51 -8.37
N PRO A 102 3.30 6.87 -7.91
CA PRO A 102 4.39 5.91 -7.74
C PRO A 102 4.22 4.97 -6.55
N PHE A 103 3.40 5.31 -5.55
CA PHE A 103 3.17 4.52 -4.35
C PHE A 103 2.15 3.42 -4.61
N GLY A 104 1.03 3.73 -5.23
CA GLY A 104 0.04 2.76 -5.69
C GLY A 104 0.44 2.05 -6.98
N GLN A 105 1.42 2.56 -7.73
CA GLN A 105 1.85 2.05 -9.05
C GLN A 105 0.70 1.99 -10.06
N SER A 106 -0.18 2.99 -10.04
CA SER A 106 -1.34 3.06 -10.94
C SER A 106 -1.35 4.37 -11.71
N MET A 107 -1.89 4.32 -12.92
CA MET A 107 -2.12 5.49 -13.76
C MET A 107 -3.49 6.10 -13.45
N TYR A 108 -3.55 7.42 -13.52
CA TYR A 108 -4.74 8.23 -13.32
C TYR A 108 -4.87 9.26 -14.44
N TRP A 109 -6.11 9.69 -14.66
CA TRP A 109 -6.38 11.03 -15.18
C TRP A 109 -6.54 11.96 -13.98
N GLN A 110 -5.63 12.93 -13.83
CA GLN A 110 -5.67 13.95 -12.80
C GLN A 110 -6.41 15.17 -13.32
N GLY A 111 -7.50 15.54 -12.65
CA GLY A 111 -8.33 16.68 -13.00
C GLY A 111 -7.94 17.94 -12.23
N PRO A 112 -8.79 18.97 -12.26
CA PRO A 112 -8.55 20.23 -11.60
C PRO A 112 -8.48 20.09 -10.07
N GLU A 113 -7.78 21.06 -9.48
CA GLU A 113 -7.49 21.12 -8.05
C GLU A 113 -8.11 22.39 -7.47
N PHE A 114 -8.53 22.30 -6.22
CA PHE A 114 -8.99 23.44 -5.44
C PHE A 114 -8.20 23.52 -4.14
N LYS A 115 -7.57 24.67 -3.91
CA LYS A 115 -6.72 24.91 -2.74
C LYS A 115 -6.96 26.30 -2.16
N ILE A 116 -7.38 26.35 -0.89
CA ILE A 116 -7.54 27.60 -0.15
C ILE A 116 -7.15 27.44 1.32
N ARG A 117 -6.80 28.57 1.96
CA ARG A 117 -6.86 28.68 3.42
C ARG A 117 -8.31 28.97 3.80
N ALA A 118 -9.01 27.97 4.33
CA ALA A 118 -10.44 28.05 4.64
C ALA A 118 -10.65 28.31 6.14
N ASP A 119 -11.57 29.20 6.52
CA ASP A 119 -11.89 29.45 7.93
C ASP A 119 -12.54 28.22 8.60
N ALA A 120 -12.71 28.29 9.93
CA ALA A 120 -13.52 27.34 10.66
C ALA A 120 -14.96 27.28 10.10
N GLY A 121 -15.60 26.12 10.20
CA GLY A 121 -16.96 25.90 9.72
C GLY A 121 -17.21 24.50 9.18
N LYS A 122 -18.41 24.31 8.62
CA LYS A 122 -18.82 23.05 8.01
C LYS A 122 -18.65 23.14 6.50
N TYR A 123 -17.87 22.23 5.93
CA TYR A 123 -17.70 22.12 4.49
C TYR A 123 -18.36 20.84 3.98
N LYS A 124 -18.95 20.95 2.79
CA LYS A 124 -19.59 19.85 2.08
C LYS A 124 -19.00 19.79 0.67
N ILE A 125 -18.43 18.64 0.31
CA ILE A 125 -17.93 18.38 -1.04
C ILE A 125 -18.87 17.33 -1.66
N LEU A 126 -19.55 17.69 -2.73
CA LEU A 126 -20.50 16.85 -3.44
C LEU A 126 -19.86 16.38 -4.74
N VAL A 127 -19.63 15.08 -4.87
CA VAL A 127 -19.13 14.45 -6.10
C VAL A 127 -20.28 13.76 -6.80
N GLN A 128 -20.51 14.11 -8.07
CA GLN A 128 -21.60 13.57 -8.87
C GLN A 128 -21.18 13.41 -10.33
N SER A 129 -21.97 12.65 -11.09
CA SER A 129 -21.73 12.43 -12.51
C SER A 129 -23.05 12.16 -13.23
N ARG A 130 -23.09 12.52 -14.51
CA ARG A 130 -24.18 12.12 -15.42
C ARG A 130 -24.01 10.67 -15.91
N GLU A 131 -22.83 10.09 -15.74
CA GLU A 131 -22.55 8.70 -16.09
C GLU A 131 -23.29 7.74 -15.15
N LYS A 132 -23.84 6.65 -15.70
CA LYS A 132 -24.57 5.64 -14.90
C LYS A 132 -23.68 4.99 -13.84
N LYS A 133 -22.41 4.78 -14.17
CA LYS A 133 -21.41 4.19 -13.28
C LYS A 133 -20.06 4.78 -13.59
N ILE A 134 -19.39 5.29 -12.56
CA ILE A 134 -18.06 5.87 -12.71
C ILE A 134 -17.24 5.71 -11.44
N ARG A 135 -16.01 5.23 -11.61
CA ARG A 135 -15.00 5.22 -10.55
C ARG A 135 -14.28 6.55 -10.53
N TYR A 136 -14.08 7.09 -9.33
CA TYR A 136 -13.34 8.33 -9.12
C TYR A 136 -12.52 8.23 -7.84
N VAL A 137 -11.50 9.08 -7.75
CA VAL A 137 -10.76 9.31 -6.52
C VAL A 137 -10.87 10.77 -6.15
N LEU A 138 -11.32 11.06 -4.93
CA LEU A 138 -11.31 12.40 -4.37
C LEU A 138 -10.15 12.48 -3.37
N ALA A 139 -9.10 13.22 -3.72
CA ALA A 139 -8.03 13.52 -2.78
C ALA A 139 -8.41 14.74 -1.93
N ILE A 140 -8.31 14.61 -0.61
CA ILE A 140 -8.56 15.70 0.35
C ILE A 140 -7.35 15.84 1.28
N GLY A 141 -6.86 17.06 1.41
CA GLY A 141 -5.69 17.40 2.24
C GLY A 141 -4.36 17.15 1.55
N GLU A 142 -3.31 17.83 2.03
CA GLU A 142 -1.94 17.76 1.49
C GLU A 142 -0.92 17.31 2.53
N ILE A 143 -1.26 17.36 3.83
CA ILE A 143 -0.32 16.97 4.88
C ILE A 143 -0.18 15.46 4.89
N GLU A 144 1.04 15.04 4.59
CA GLU A 144 1.39 13.65 4.47
C GLU A 144 1.63 13.05 5.86
N SER A 145 1.04 11.89 6.14
CA SER A 145 1.15 11.26 7.47
C SER A 145 1.18 9.73 7.37
N PHE A 146 2.38 9.19 7.51
CA PHE A 146 2.65 7.75 7.60
C PHE A 146 2.96 7.35 9.03
N LYS A 147 1.92 7.21 9.86
CA LYS A 147 2.07 6.80 11.26
C LYS A 147 1.60 5.36 11.44
N GLY A 148 2.56 4.47 11.71
CA GLY A 148 2.35 3.10 12.22
C GLY A 148 1.22 2.33 11.53
N ILE A 149 0.12 2.14 12.26
CA ILE A 149 -1.05 1.34 11.85
C ILE A 149 -1.68 1.83 10.54
N GLU A 150 -1.68 3.14 10.27
CA GLU A 150 -2.29 3.67 9.04
C GLU A 150 -1.52 3.24 7.78
N SER A 151 -0.20 3.11 7.88
CA SER A 151 0.64 2.60 6.79
C SER A 151 0.37 1.11 6.51
N LEU A 152 0.19 0.31 7.56
CA LEU A 152 -0.17 -1.11 7.43
C LEU A 152 -1.57 -1.28 6.81
N LYS A 153 -2.56 -0.50 7.26
CA LYS A 153 -3.90 -0.50 6.65
C LYS A 153 -3.84 -0.12 5.17
N ALA A 154 -3.02 0.87 4.81
CA ALA A 154 -2.85 1.28 3.41
C ALA A 154 -2.38 0.11 2.55
N ILE A 155 -1.33 -0.60 2.98
CA ILE A 155 -0.77 -1.77 2.27
C ILE A 155 -1.82 -2.88 2.12
N LEU A 156 -2.57 -3.19 3.17
CA LEU A 156 -3.58 -4.26 3.14
C LEU A 156 -4.77 -3.94 2.22
N VAL A 157 -5.02 -2.65 1.94
CA VAL A 157 -6.09 -2.22 1.03
C VAL A 157 -5.66 -2.27 -0.45
N ILE A 158 -4.35 -2.19 -0.74
CA ILE A 158 -3.82 -2.17 -2.12
C ILE A 158 -4.34 -3.31 -3.00
N PRO A 159 -4.33 -4.59 -2.59
CA PRO A 159 -4.75 -5.66 -3.48
C PRO A 159 -6.23 -5.54 -3.89
N LYS A 160 -7.07 -5.09 -2.95
CA LYS A 160 -8.49 -4.80 -3.21
C LYS A 160 -8.63 -3.64 -4.19
N LEU A 161 -7.88 -2.55 -4.00
CA LEU A 161 -7.88 -1.42 -4.94
C LEU A 161 -7.41 -1.82 -6.33
N LYS A 162 -6.24 -2.45 -6.44
CA LYS A 162 -5.68 -2.91 -7.71
C LYS A 162 -6.68 -3.75 -8.49
N ARG A 163 -7.23 -4.80 -7.87
CA ARG A 163 -8.14 -5.73 -8.54
C ARG A 163 -9.51 -5.13 -8.82
N ASN A 164 -10.13 -4.50 -7.82
CA ASN A 164 -11.54 -4.14 -7.90
C ASN A 164 -11.74 -2.74 -8.49
N PHE A 165 -10.85 -1.80 -8.11
CA PHE A 165 -10.93 -0.39 -8.50
C PHE A 165 -10.10 -0.07 -9.72
N PHE A 166 -8.87 -0.55 -9.87
CA PHE A 166 -8.03 -0.26 -11.04
C PHE A 166 -8.15 -1.30 -12.17
N LYS A 167 -8.61 -2.52 -11.87
CA LYS A 167 -8.57 -3.68 -12.78
C LYS A 167 -7.15 -4.07 -13.19
N GLU A 168 -6.22 -3.93 -12.26
CA GLU A 168 -4.81 -4.23 -12.41
C GLU A 168 -4.40 -5.39 -11.49
N SER A 169 -3.24 -6.00 -11.79
CA SER A 169 -2.63 -6.99 -10.92
C SER A 169 -2.07 -6.33 -9.65
N ALA A 170 -2.26 -6.98 -8.49
CA ALA A 170 -1.62 -6.56 -7.25
C ALA A 170 -0.09 -6.74 -7.26
N PHE A 171 0.43 -7.53 -8.20
CA PHE A 171 1.86 -7.78 -8.35
C PHE A 171 2.66 -6.52 -8.66
N SER A 172 2.11 -5.57 -9.42
CA SER A 172 2.81 -4.35 -9.81
C SER A 172 3.19 -3.47 -8.62
N PHE A 173 2.51 -3.62 -7.47
CA PHE A 173 2.83 -2.89 -6.26
C PHE A 173 4.24 -3.18 -5.71
N ILE A 174 4.88 -4.31 -6.10
CA ILE A 174 6.29 -4.58 -5.76
C ILE A 174 7.22 -3.48 -6.26
N PHE A 175 6.92 -2.86 -7.40
CA PHE A 175 7.76 -1.80 -7.96
C PHE A 175 7.62 -0.46 -7.22
N SER A 176 6.64 -0.32 -6.33
CA SER A 176 6.51 0.88 -5.49
C SER A 176 7.54 0.89 -4.36
N PRO A 177 8.06 2.07 -3.95
CA PRO A 177 8.87 2.23 -2.75
C PRO A 177 8.27 1.58 -1.51
N LEU A 178 6.95 1.68 -1.33
CA LEU A 178 6.22 1.07 -0.24
C LEU A 178 6.21 -0.46 -0.31
N GLY A 179 5.96 -1.03 -1.48
CA GLY A 179 5.80 -2.46 -1.69
C GLY A 179 7.09 -3.23 -1.49
N TRP A 180 8.17 -2.86 -2.19
CA TRP A 180 9.46 -3.54 -1.99
C TRP A 180 10.04 -3.26 -0.59
N GLY A 181 9.87 -2.04 -0.07
CA GLY A 181 10.32 -1.67 1.27
C GLY A 181 9.64 -2.52 2.36
N TYR A 182 8.33 -2.72 2.24
CA TYR A 182 7.56 -3.60 3.11
C TYR A 182 8.00 -5.07 3.04
N ILE A 183 8.22 -5.60 1.82
CA ILE A 183 8.74 -6.97 1.66
C ILE A 183 10.10 -7.09 2.32
N LEU A 184 11.04 -6.19 2.03
CA LEU A 184 12.39 -6.19 2.59
C LEU A 184 12.38 -6.17 4.12
N LEU A 185 11.59 -5.27 4.71
CA LEU A 185 11.42 -5.16 6.16
C LEU A 185 10.97 -6.49 6.78
N LEU A 186 9.93 -7.11 6.21
CA LEU A 186 9.43 -8.39 6.70
C LEU A 186 10.43 -9.53 6.47
N LYS A 187 11.21 -9.51 5.39
CA LYS A 187 12.29 -10.50 5.18
C LYS A 187 13.37 -10.39 6.24
N ILE A 188 13.82 -9.18 6.56
CA ILE A 188 14.82 -8.96 7.63
C ILE A 188 14.26 -9.45 8.97
N LEU A 189 13.01 -9.10 9.30
CA LEU A 189 12.36 -9.54 10.53
C LEU A 189 12.26 -11.08 10.61
N ALA A 190 11.89 -11.74 9.51
CA ALA A 190 11.81 -13.20 9.44
C ALA A 190 13.18 -13.88 9.65
N LEU A 191 14.25 -13.33 9.05
CA LEU A 191 15.61 -13.85 9.23
C LEU A 191 16.09 -13.67 10.66
N LEU A 192 15.83 -12.52 11.28
CA LEU A 192 16.13 -12.25 12.69
C LEU A 192 15.38 -13.21 13.61
N LEU A 193 14.08 -13.42 13.37
CA LEU A 193 13.26 -14.37 14.13
C LEU A 193 13.81 -15.79 14.01
N GLY A 194 14.12 -16.25 12.79
CA GLY A 194 14.75 -17.55 12.56
C GLY A 194 16.08 -17.70 13.30
N TRP A 195 16.90 -16.65 13.33
CA TRP A 195 18.17 -16.63 14.06
C TRP A 195 17.97 -16.73 15.58
N VAL A 196 17.03 -15.97 16.15
CA VAL A 196 16.67 -16.03 17.58
C VAL A 196 16.16 -17.42 17.95
N ILE A 197 15.23 -17.98 17.16
CA ILE A 197 14.72 -19.35 17.37
C ILE A 197 15.88 -20.35 17.36
N SER A 198 16.80 -20.23 16.40
CA SER A 198 17.97 -21.11 16.30
C SER A 198 18.91 -21.01 17.50
N LYS A 199 19.04 -19.82 18.10
CA LYS A 199 19.83 -19.61 19.32
C LYS A 199 19.14 -20.21 20.54
N VAL A 200 17.84 -19.98 20.71
CA VAL A 200 17.05 -20.55 21.81
C VAL A 200 17.09 -22.07 21.76
N LEU A 201 16.87 -22.70 20.61
CA LEU A 201 16.93 -24.16 20.46
C LEU A 201 18.30 -24.74 20.86
N LYS A 202 19.39 -24.02 20.58
CA LYS A 202 20.75 -24.42 20.99
C LYS A 202 20.96 -24.31 22.50
N VAL A 203 20.45 -23.24 23.13
CA VAL A 203 20.59 -22.99 24.57
C VAL A 203 19.73 -23.97 25.37
N SER A 204 18.51 -24.28 24.91
CA SER A 204 17.59 -25.22 25.58
C SER A 204 18.06 -26.69 25.54
N GLY A 205 19.27 -26.97 25.04
CA GLY A 205 19.83 -28.32 25.03
C GLY A 205 19.09 -29.31 24.12
N ILE A 206 18.19 -28.83 23.26
CA ILE A 206 17.49 -29.65 22.28
C ILE A 206 18.53 -30.09 21.25
N LYS A 207 19.14 -31.25 21.50
CA LYS A 207 20.04 -31.93 20.57
C LYS A 207 19.21 -32.48 19.42
N ILE A 208 18.93 -31.64 18.41
CA ILE A 208 18.52 -32.13 17.10
C ILE A 208 19.60 -33.11 16.65
N GLN A 209 19.21 -34.35 16.34
CA GLN A 209 20.13 -35.36 15.82
C GLN A 209 20.79 -34.82 14.53
N LYS A 210 21.98 -34.24 14.68
CA LYS A 210 22.73 -33.57 13.60
C LYS A 210 22.94 -34.46 12.39
N GLU A 211 23.02 -35.77 12.61
CA GLU A 211 23.26 -36.77 11.58
C GLU A 211 22.05 -36.95 10.65
N TYR A 212 20.84 -37.00 11.22
CA TYR A 212 19.60 -37.06 10.44
C TYR A 212 19.37 -35.75 9.66
N PHE A 213 19.64 -34.61 10.30
CA PHE A 213 19.55 -33.31 9.66
C PHE A 213 20.53 -33.17 8.49
N LYS A 214 21.79 -33.62 8.65
CA LYS A 214 22.79 -33.64 7.57
C LYS A 214 22.37 -34.51 6.39
N ARG A 215 21.79 -35.69 6.65
CA ARG A 215 21.30 -36.59 5.59
C ARG A 215 20.18 -35.96 4.78
N LEU A 216 19.27 -35.25 5.44
CA LEU A 216 18.09 -34.64 4.80
C LEU A 216 18.32 -33.19 4.33
N ALA A 217 19.45 -32.57 4.67
CA ALA A 217 19.71 -31.14 4.44
C ALA A 217 19.50 -30.70 2.99
N ARG A 218 19.84 -31.56 2.00
CA ARG A 218 19.59 -31.28 0.58
C ARG A 218 18.10 -31.17 0.26
N HIS A 219 17.30 -32.11 0.75
CA HIS A 219 15.85 -32.08 0.55
C HIS A 219 15.22 -30.90 1.29
N ILE A 220 15.60 -30.67 2.55
CA ILE A 220 15.10 -29.55 3.35
C ILE A 220 15.40 -28.23 2.65
N MET A 221 16.62 -28.03 2.15
CA MET A 221 17.00 -26.84 1.42
C MET A 221 16.14 -26.61 0.17
N VAL A 222 15.99 -27.64 -0.67
CA VAL A 222 15.22 -27.55 -1.92
C VAL A 222 13.76 -27.22 -1.64
N TRP A 223 13.11 -27.96 -0.74
CA TRP A 223 11.71 -27.73 -0.38
C TRP A 223 11.52 -26.34 0.25
N SER A 224 12.41 -25.93 1.15
CA SER A 224 12.35 -24.60 1.77
C SER A 224 12.54 -23.47 0.74
N GLY A 225 13.38 -23.68 -0.27
CA GLY A 225 13.52 -22.76 -1.41
C GLY A 225 12.24 -22.66 -2.24
N ILE A 226 11.60 -23.80 -2.54
CA ILE A 226 10.31 -23.85 -3.24
C ILE A 226 9.23 -23.12 -2.43
N PHE A 227 9.12 -23.41 -1.13
CA PHE A 227 8.16 -22.75 -0.25
C PHE A 227 8.42 -21.24 -0.15
N TRP A 228 9.68 -20.81 -0.09
CA TRP A 228 10.04 -19.40 -0.08
C TRP A 228 9.50 -18.67 -1.31
N ILE A 229 9.79 -19.19 -2.51
CA ILE A 229 9.36 -18.57 -3.77
C ILE A 229 7.84 -18.65 -3.90
N GLY A 230 7.25 -19.82 -3.67
CA GLY A 230 5.81 -20.06 -3.83
C GLY A 230 4.95 -19.20 -2.90
N LEU A 231 5.29 -19.14 -1.61
CA LEU A 231 4.55 -18.33 -0.64
C LEU A 231 4.75 -16.83 -0.89
N LEU A 232 5.95 -16.38 -1.29
CA LEU A 232 6.18 -14.98 -1.62
C LEU A 232 5.37 -14.59 -2.85
N TYR A 233 5.44 -15.38 -3.92
CA TYR A 233 4.67 -15.18 -5.15
C TYR A 233 3.16 -15.15 -4.87
N TRP A 234 2.64 -16.10 -4.08
CA TRP A 234 1.24 -16.10 -3.64
C TRP A 234 0.90 -14.79 -2.92
N ALA A 235 1.71 -14.39 -1.93
CA ALA A 235 1.44 -13.20 -1.13
C ALA A 235 1.31 -11.94 -2.00
N VAL A 236 2.28 -11.70 -2.89
CA VAL A 236 2.35 -10.47 -3.70
C VAL A 236 1.36 -10.44 -4.86
N THR A 237 0.84 -11.59 -5.29
CA THR A 237 -0.20 -11.66 -6.32
C THR A 237 -1.61 -11.57 -5.74
N THR A 238 -1.79 -11.85 -4.44
CA THR A 238 -3.12 -11.99 -3.82
C THR A 238 -3.46 -10.97 -2.75
N SER A 239 -2.79 -11.02 -1.60
CA SER A 239 -3.28 -10.43 -0.36
C SER A 239 -2.30 -9.49 0.31
N TRP A 240 -1.01 -9.58 -0.02
CA TRP A 240 0.06 -8.82 0.63
C TRP A 240 0.11 -9.01 2.15
N HIS A 241 -0.44 -10.13 2.63
CA HIS A 241 -0.61 -10.39 4.06
C HIS A 241 0.74 -10.58 4.75
N PRO A 242 1.03 -9.88 5.87
CA PRO A 242 2.34 -9.89 6.52
C PRO A 242 2.80 -11.29 6.92
N ILE A 243 1.87 -12.11 7.44
CA ILE A 243 2.18 -13.47 7.91
C ILE A 243 2.72 -14.35 6.77
N ILE A 244 2.14 -14.28 5.56
CA ILE A 244 2.59 -15.11 4.43
C ILE A 244 3.98 -14.66 3.96
N ILE A 245 4.25 -13.36 3.97
CA ILE A 245 5.56 -12.79 3.62
C ILE A 245 6.60 -13.16 4.69
N LEU A 246 6.24 -13.18 5.97
CA LEU A 246 7.09 -13.63 7.07
C LEU A 246 7.38 -15.13 6.96
N MET A 247 6.36 -15.97 6.75
CA MET A 247 6.52 -17.42 6.58
C MET A 247 7.45 -17.75 5.41
N SER A 248 7.30 -17.07 4.28
CA SER A 248 8.24 -17.21 3.16
C SER A 248 9.66 -16.77 3.55
N GLY A 249 9.81 -15.77 4.40
CA GLY A 249 11.12 -15.36 4.94
C GLY A 249 11.74 -16.41 5.89
N LEU A 250 10.94 -17.08 6.72
CA LEU A 250 11.40 -18.20 7.53
C LEU A 250 11.81 -19.40 6.66
N ALA A 251 11.07 -19.69 5.60
CA ALA A 251 11.46 -20.72 4.63
C ALA A 251 12.83 -20.41 3.99
N LEU A 252 13.07 -19.13 3.63
CA LEU A 252 14.39 -18.68 3.16
C LEU A 252 15.48 -18.90 4.24
N PHE A 253 15.21 -18.55 5.49
CA PHE A 253 16.14 -18.79 6.60
C PHE A 253 16.53 -20.27 6.71
N ILE A 254 15.55 -21.17 6.67
CA ILE A 254 15.77 -22.62 6.77
C ILE A 254 16.58 -23.13 5.57
N ALA A 255 16.31 -22.62 4.36
CA ALA A 255 17.08 -22.95 3.17
C ALA A 255 18.55 -22.54 3.32
N LEU A 256 18.82 -21.33 3.82
CA LEU A 256 20.17 -20.82 4.05
C LEU A 256 20.94 -21.64 5.09
N VAL A 257 20.31 -21.96 6.23
CA VAL A 257 20.94 -22.80 7.27
C VAL A 257 21.24 -24.20 6.73
N SER A 258 20.30 -24.80 6.01
CA SER A 258 20.48 -26.14 5.41
C SER A 258 21.61 -26.15 4.38
N TRP A 259 21.76 -25.09 3.60
CA TRP A 259 22.87 -24.91 2.67
C TRP A 259 24.23 -24.82 3.36
N CYS A 260 24.32 -24.06 4.45
CA CYS A 260 25.54 -23.97 5.26
C CYS A 260 25.95 -25.36 5.80
N GLU A 261 25.01 -26.13 6.33
CA GLU A 261 25.28 -27.49 6.82
C GLU A 261 25.76 -28.45 5.71
N LEU A 262 25.19 -28.35 4.51
CA LEU A 262 25.67 -29.11 3.35
C LEU A 262 27.13 -28.81 3.00
N LYS A 263 27.52 -27.53 3.02
CA LYS A 263 28.92 -27.13 2.76
C LYS A 263 29.88 -27.70 3.80
N VAL A 264 29.54 -27.59 5.08
CA VAL A 264 30.33 -28.16 6.18
C VAL A 264 30.45 -29.68 6.07
N SER A 265 29.38 -30.36 5.65
CA SER A 265 29.39 -31.82 5.47
C SER A 265 30.30 -32.28 4.33
N LYS A 266 30.42 -31.48 3.26
CA LYS A 266 31.31 -31.79 2.13
C LYS A 266 32.78 -31.57 2.48
N GLN A 267 33.10 -30.50 3.21
CA GLN A 267 34.47 -30.20 3.64
C GLN A 267 35.03 -31.25 4.62
N ASN A 268 34.20 -31.85 5.47
CA ASN A 268 34.65 -32.91 6.39
C ASN A 268 34.84 -34.28 5.71
N LYS A 269 34.51 -34.43 4.42
CA LYS A 269 34.67 -35.66 3.64
C LYS A 269 35.87 -35.63 2.68
N THR A 270 36.52 -34.48 2.54
CA THR A 270 37.75 -34.24 1.78
C THR A 270 38.92 -34.11 2.73
#